data_AF-A0A3R0MUP6-F1
#
_entry.id   AF-A0A3R0MUP6-F1
#
_cell.length_a   1.000
_cell.length_b   1.000
_cell.length_c   1.000
_cell.angle_alpha   90.00
_cell.angle_beta   90.00
_cell.angle_gamma   90.00
#
_symmetry.space_group_name_H-M   'P 1'
#
loop_
_entity.id
_entity.type
_entity.pdbx_description
1 polymer ?
#
loop_
_entity_poly.entity_id
_entity_poly.type
_entity_poly.pdbx_seq_one_letter_code
_entity_poly.pdbx_strand_id
1 'polypeptide(L)'
;MSLLFAERPLVINTQLAMKIGLNEAIVLQQLHYWLRDTNSGMECDGVRWIYNTTEQWLEQFPFWSESTLKRAFASLKTLGLLRCEKLNKSKRDMTNFYTINYGSELLDGGKLNESIGSKCAAPSGQNETLHWFKTTQCHRVKMA
;
A
#
# COMPACT_ATOMS: atom_id res chain seq x y z
N MET A 1 20.92 -20.76 17.87
CA MET A 1 20.27 -19.83 16.93
C MET A 1 20.07 -18.51 17.67
N SER A 2 20.71 -17.44 17.20
CA SER A 2 20.53 -16.11 17.78
C SER A 2 19.26 -15.49 17.21
N LEU A 3 18.34 -15.07 18.07
CA LEU A 3 17.13 -14.32 17.70
C LEU A 3 17.38 -12.79 17.72
N LEU A 4 18.65 -12.38 17.86
CA LEU A 4 19.05 -10.99 17.82
C LEU A 4 19.03 -10.49 16.37
N PHE A 5 18.50 -9.29 16.18
CA PHE A 5 18.23 -8.74 14.86
C PHE A 5 19.52 -8.42 14.09
N ALA A 6 19.77 -9.15 12.99
CA ALA A 6 20.78 -8.77 11.99
C ALA A 6 20.23 -7.77 10.97
N GLU A 7 18.91 -7.69 10.84
CA GLU A 7 18.17 -6.85 9.89
C GLU A 7 17.27 -5.85 10.63
N ARG A 8 16.80 -4.82 9.92
CA ARG A 8 15.93 -3.79 10.51
C ARG A 8 14.60 -4.42 10.95
N PRO A 9 14.19 -4.31 12.23
CA PRO A 9 12.93 -4.88 12.69
C PRO A 9 11.74 -4.14 12.08
N LEU A 10 10.62 -4.85 11.95
CA LEU A 10 9.34 -4.26 11.56
C LEU A 10 8.82 -3.39 12.71
N VAL A 11 8.83 -2.06 12.52
CA VAL A 11 8.28 -1.09 13.46
C VAL A 11 6.86 -0.76 13.04
N ILE A 12 5.91 -0.67 13.99
CA ILE A 12 4.50 -0.37 13.70
C ILE A 12 4.01 0.69 14.68
N ASN A 13 3.32 1.71 14.17
CA ASN A 13 2.59 2.66 15.01
C ASN A 13 1.28 2.03 15.49
N THR A 14 1.14 1.83 16.81
CA THR A 14 -0.03 1.19 17.42
C THR A 14 -1.31 2.00 17.24
N GLN A 15 -1.23 3.33 17.26
CA GLN A 15 -2.38 4.22 17.02
C GLN A 15 -2.89 4.08 15.58
N LEU A 16 -1.98 3.97 14.62
CA LEU A 16 -2.35 3.69 13.24
C LEU A 16 -3.02 2.32 13.12
N ALA A 17 -2.42 1.28 13.70
CA ALA A 17 -2.97 -0.08 13.68
C ALA A 17 -4.37 -0.16 14.31
N MET A 18 -4.63 0.60 15.37
CA MET A 18 -5.96 0.70 15.97
C MET A 18 -6.98 1.38 15.05
N LYS A 19 -6.55 2.37 14.25
CA LYS A 19 -7.44 3.11 13.33
C LYS A 19 -7.78 2.32 12.07
N ILE A 20 -6.79 1.65 11.47
CA ILE A 20 -6.93 1.09 10.11
C ILE A 20 -6.82 -0.44 10.04
N GLY A 21 -6.45 -1.09 11.14
CA GLY A 21 -6.15 -2.52 11.19
C GLY A 21 -4.64 -2.80 11.23
N LEU A 22 -4.26 -3.90 11.88
CA LEU A 22 -2.85 -4.28 12.06
C LEU A 22 -2.16 -4.60 10.73
N ASN A 23 -2.80 -5.40 9.88
CA ASN A 23 -2.21 -5.83 8.61
C ASN A 23 -2.04 -4.63 7.66
N GLU A 24 -3.05 -3.76 7.62
CA GLU A 24 -3.06 -2.51 6.87
C GLU A 24 -1.95 -1.58 7.35
N ALA A 25 -1.79 -1.39 8.67
CA ALA A 25 -0.72 -0.57 9.23
C ALA A 25 0.67 -1.13 8.91
N ILE A 26 0.86 -2.45 8.97
CA ILE A 26 2.12 -3.10 8.59
C ILE A 26 2.44 -2.85 7.11
N VAL A 27 1.50 -3.10 6.21
CA VAL A 27 1.70 -2.89 4.76
C VAL A 27 2.00 -1.42 4.47
N LEU A 28 1.24 -0.51 5.08
CA LEU A 28 1.40 0.93 4.86
C LEU A 28 2.76 1.43 5.38
N GLN A 29 3.19 0.94 6.54
CA GLN A 29 4.49 1.29 7.12
C GLN A 29 5.66 0.74 6.30
N GLN A 30 5.53 -0.48 5.77
CA GLN A 30 6.54 -1.05 4.88
C GLN A 30 6.62 -0.28 3.57
N LEU A 31 5.48 0.09 2.98
CA LEU A 31 5.44 0.91 1.78
C LEU A 31 6.05 2.30 2.01
N HIS A 32 5.81 2.89 3.19
CA HIS A 32 6.41 4.17 3.58
C HIS A 32 7.93 4.11 3.58
N TYR A 33 8.51 3.04 4.14
CA TYR A 33 9.96 2.81 4.12
C TYR A 33 10.48 2.77 2.68
N TRP A 34 9.85 2.01 1.79
CA TRP A 34 10.26 1.96 0.38
C TRP A 34 10.20 3.34 -0.29
N LEU A 35 9.13 4.11 -0.04
CA LEU A 35 8.95 5.44 -0.62
C LEU A 35 9.95 6.48 -0.09
N ARG A 36 10.50 6.33 1.12
CA ARG A 36 11.37 7.36 1.74
C ARG A 36 12.82 6.96 1.84
N ASP A 37 13.09 5.75 2.32
CA ASP A 37 14.39 5.32 2.82
C ASP A 37 15.20 4.51 1.80
N THR A 38 14.59 4.15 0.66
CA THR A 38 15.29 3.43 -0.41
C THR A 38 15.51 4.33 -1.61
N ASN A 39 16.38 3.92 -2.54
CA ASN A 39 16.48 4.53 -3.88
C ASN A 39 15.63 3.78 -4.92
N SER A 40 14.84 2.80 -4.48
CA SER A 40 13.99 1.99 -5.35
C SER A 40 12.72 2.74 -5.73
N GLY A 41 12.14 2.38 -6.87
CA GLY A 41 10.90 2.96 -7.37
C GLY A 41 11.09 3.83 -8.62
N MET A 42 10.09 4.68 -8.87
CA MET A 42 10.09 5.67 -9.94
C MET A 42 9.44 6.96 -9.45
N GLU A 43 9.82 8.08 -10.02
CA GLU A 43 9.13 9.35 -9.82
C GLU A 43 8.42 9.72 -11.12
N CYS A 44 7.12 9.98 -11.04
CA CYS A 44 6.31 10.40 -12.17
C CYS A 44 5.36 11.50 -11.67
N ASP A 45 5.36 12.65 -12.35
CA ASP A 45 4.61 13.87 -12.00
C ASP A 45 4.87 14.38 -10.56
N GLY A 46 6.13 14.32 -10.10
CA GLY A 46 6.52 14.73 -8.74
C GLY A 46 5.98 13.81 -7.63
N VAL A 47 5.36 12.68 -8.00
CA VAL A 47 4.91 11.65 -7.08
C VAL A 47 5.83 10.46 -7.19
N ARG A 48 6.32 10.01 -6.04
CA ARG A 48 7.12 8.79 -5.95
C ARG A 48 6.23 7.55 -5.88
N TRP A 49 6.59 6.54 -6.66
CA TRP A 49 5.90 5.27 -6.79
C TRP A 49 6.85 4.11 -6.55
N ILE A 50 6.33 3.08 -5.91
CA ILE A 50 6.99 1.80 -5.73
C ILE A 50 6.29 0.77 -6.58
N TYR A 51 7.03 -0.07 -7.28
CA TYR A 51 6.46 -1.11 -8.12
C TYR A 51 6.86 -2.48 -7.61
N ASN A 52 5.87 -3.35 -7.41
CA ASN A 52 6.09 -4.72 -6.93
C ASN A 52 5.02 -5.66 -7.48
N THR A 53 5.40 -6.91 -7.70
CA THR A 53 4.45 -8.00 -7.88
C THR A 53 3.90 -8.46 -6.53
N THR A 54 2.86 -9.30 -6.55
CA THR A 54 2.30 -9.87 -5.31
C THR A 54 3.32 -10.77 -4.61
N GLU A 55 4.12 -11.51 -5.39
CA GLU A 55 5.15 -12.43 -4.91
C GLU A 55 6.27 -11.67 -4.19
N GLN A 56 6.74 -10.55 -4.75
CA GLN A 56 7.75 -9.69 -4.12
C GLN A 56 7.27 -9.09 -2.79
N TRP A 57 5.97 -8.82 -2.67
CA TRP A 57 5.39 -8.41 -1.39
C TRP A 57 5.31 -9.57 -0.39
N LEU A 58 5.02 -10.79 -0.85
CA LEU A 58 5.00 -11.98 0.02
C LEU A 58 6.39 -12.34 0.54
N GLU A 59 7.45 -12.09 -0.22
CA GLU A 59 8.84 -12.23 0.26
C GLU A 59 9.12 -11.33 1.47
N GLN A 60 8.51 -10.14 1.54
CA GLN A 60 8.62 -9.24 2.70
C GLN A 60 7.73 -9.65 3.88
N PHE A 61 6.68 -10.41 3.61
CA PHE A 61 5.71 -10.86 4.62
C PHE A 61 5.56 -12.39 4.57
N PRO A 62 6.64 -13.14 4.87
CA PRO A 62 6.66 -14.62 4.70
C PRO A 62 5.70 -15.35 5.66
N PHE A 63 5.12 -14.63 6.62
CA PHE A 63 4.14 -15.11 7.58
C PHE A 63 2.68 -14.89 7.13
N TRP A 64 2.44 -14.33 5.94
CA TRP A 64 1.10 -14.13 5.40
C TRP A 64 0.82 -14.96 4.15
N SER A 65 -0.46 -15.30 3.97
CA SER A 65 -0.97 -15.81 2.72
C SER A 65 -1.16 -14.68 1.70
N GLU A 66 -1.14 -15.03 0.41
CA GLU A 66 -1.50 -14.11 -0.69
C GLU A 66 -2.88 -13.46 -0.47
N SER A 67 -3.85 -14.21 0.04
CA SER A 67 -5.19 -13.71 0.34
C SER A 67 -5.19 -12.65 1.44
N THR A 68 -4.32 -12.77 2.44
CA THR A 68 -4.20 -11.78 3.53
C THR A 68 -3.58 -10.49 3.01
N LEU A 69 -2.52 -10.61 2.22
CA LEU A 69 -1.87 -9.47 1.58
C LEU A 69 -2.84 -8.71 0.66
N LYS A 70 -3.56 -9.43 -0.22
CA LYS A 70 -4.56 -8.82 -1.12
C LYS A 70 -5.67 -8.11 -0.38
N ARG A 71 -6.17 -8.68 0.73
CA ARG A 71 -7.18 -8.04 1.58
C ARG A 71 -6.66 -6.74 2.19
N ALA A 72 -5.44 -6.74 2.73
CA ALA A 72 -4.84 -5.54 3.31
C ALA A 72 -4.68 -4.42 2.26
N PHE A 73 -4.17 -4.73 1.07
CA PHE A 73 -4.07 -3.76 -0.03
C PHE A 73 -5.44 -3.23 -0.48
N ALA A 74 -6.45 -4.09 -0.59
CA ALA A 74 -7.81 -3.68 -0.95
C ALA A 74 -8.44 -2.78 0.13
N SER A 75 -8.21 -3.10 1.41
CA SER A 75 -8.65 -2.30 2.56
C SER A 75 -8.02 -0.91 2.54
N LEU A 76 -6.69 -0.83 2.40
CA LEU A 76 -5.96 0.44 2.29
C LEU A 76 -6.41 1.31 1.12
N LYS A 77 -6.74 0.70 -0.02
CA LYS A 77 -7.29 1.41 -1.18
C LYS A 77 -8.69 1.96 -0.88
N THR A 78 -9.53 1.18 -0.22
CA THR A 78 -10.89 1.58 0.18
C THR A 78 -10.86 2.72 1.20
N LEU A 79 -9.91 2.70 2.13
CA LEU A 79 -9.66 3.78 3.09
C LEU A 79 -9.06 5.05 2.47
N GLY A 80 -8.74 5.04 1.17
CA GLY A 80 -8.13 6.18 0.48
C GLY A 80 -6.69 6.48 0.91
N LEU A 81 -6.02 5.54 1.60
CA LEU A 81 -4.64 5.66 2.08
C LEU A 81 -3.62 5.26 1.02
N LEU A 82 -4.04 4.44 0.07
CA LEU A 82 -3.18 3.86 -0.95
C LEU A 82 -3.74 4.11 -2.35
N ARG A 83 -2.89 4.67 -3.21
CA ARG A 83 -3.14 4.66 -4.66
C ARG A 83 -2.39 3.50 -5.28
N CYS A 84 -3.11 2.72 -6.08
CA CYS A 84 -2.57 1.56 -6.78
C CYS A 84 -2.94 1.65 -8.26
N GLU A 85 -1.92 1.60 -9.12
CA GLU A 85 -2.03 1.71 -10.57
C GLU A 85 -1.38 0.52 -11.28
N LYS A 86 -1.94 0.13 -12.42
CA LYS A 86 -1.34 -0.85 -13.32
C LYS A 86 -0.81 -0.13 -14.54
N LEU A 87 0.52 -0.09 -14.71
CA LEU A 87 1.14 0.59 -15.84
C LEU A 87 1.07 -0.24 -17.14
N ASN A 88 0.80 -1.56 -17.07
CA ASN A 88 0.93 -2.45 -18.22
C ASN A 88 -0.39 -3.04 -18.75
N LYS A 89 -0.52 -3.03 -20.07
CA LYS A 89 -1.66 -3.61 -20.82
C LYS A 89 -1.49 -5.12 -21.11
N SER A 90 -0.30 -5.68 -20.87
CA SER A 90 -0.01 -7.09 -21.12
C SER A 90 -0.44 -7.97 -19.94
N LYS A 91 -1.20 -9.05 -20.21
CA LYS A 91 -1.70 -10.00 -19.20
C LYS A 91 -0.60 -10.73 -18.41
N ARG A 92 0.66 -10.65 -18.85
CA ARG A 92 1.79 -11.39 -18.26
C ARG A 92 2.55 -10.61 -17.18
N ASP A 93 2.46 -9.29 -17.17
CA ASP A 93 3.13 -8.46 -16.17
C ASP A 93 2.16 -8.18 -15.01
N MET A 94 2.41 -8.81 -13.86
CA MET A 94 1.60 -8.69 -12.65
C MET A 94 2.09 -7.57 -11.72
N THR A 95 2.99 -6.70 -12.20
CA THR A 95 3.52 -5.58 -11.44
C THR A 95 2.45 -4.50 -11.24
N ASN A 96 2.25 -4.10 -9.98
CA ASN A 96 1.42 -2.94 -9.64
C ASN A 96 2.32 -1.83 -9.09
N PHE A 97 1.87 -0.59 -9.26
CA PHE A 97 2.51 0.62 -8.76
C PHE A 97 1.74 1.13 -7.56
N TYR A 98 2.44 1.49 -6.51
CA TYR A 98 1.90 1.85 -5.21
C TYR A 98 2.48 3.18 -4.76
N THR A 99 1.62 4.05 -4.24
CA THR A 99 2.02 5.27 -3.53
C THR A 99 1.06 5.57 -2.39
N ILE A 100 1.56 6.19 -1.32
CA ILE A 100 0.76 6.55 -0.16
C ILE A 100 0.10 7.90 -0.40
N ASN A 101 -1.19 8.00 -0.09
CA ASN A 101 -1.89 9.26 -0.01
C ASN A 101 -1.62 9.94 1.34
N TYR A 102 -0.52 10.67 1.43
CA TYR A 102 -0.12 11.36 2.66
C TYR A 102 -1.07 12.47 3.11
N GLY A 103 -1.97 12.94 2.25
CA GLY A 103 -2.98 13.93 2.60
C GLY A 103 -4.26 13.36 3.22
N SER A 104 -4.30 12.05 3.53
CA SER A 104 -5.47 11.43 4.15
C SER A 104 -5.60 11.82 5.63
N GLU A 105 -6.79 12.25 6.05
CA GLU A 105 -7.12 12.59 7.44
C GLU A 105 -6.87 11.44 8.42
N LEU A 106 -6.90 10.18 7.95
CA LEU A 106 -6.61 9.02 8.80
C LEU A 106 -5.15 8.97 9.27
N LEU A 107 -4.24 9.62 8.53
CA LEU A 107 -2.83 9.76 8.88
C LEU A 107 -2.57 10.96 9.79
N ASP A 108 -3.48 11.93 9.84
CA ASP A 108 -3.37 13.05 10.76
C ASP A 108 -3.62 12.56 12.20
N GLY A 109 -2.64 12.80 13.06
CA GLY A 109 -2.69 12.48 14.48
C GLY A 109 -3.69 13.35 15.26
N GLY A 110 -4.42 14.25 14.60
CA GLY A 110 -5.26 15.28 15.21
C GLY A 110 -6.75 15.08 14.95
N LYS A 111 -7.51 14.99 16.05
CA LYS A 111 -8.98 14.93 16.22
C LYS A 111 -9.64 13.57 16.06
N LEU A 112 -9.66 12.86 17.20
CA LEU A 112 -10.72 11.92 17.54
C LEU A 112 -12.02 12.72 17.74
N ASN A 113 -12.98 12.61 16.81
CA ASN A 113 -14.38 12.75 17.18
C ASN A 113 -14.93 11.34 17.47
N GLU A 114 -15.46 11.17 18.66
CA GLU A 114 -16.02 9.92 19.14
C GLU A 114 -17.25 9.51 18.33
N SER A 115 -17.28 8.22 17.99
CA SER A 115 -18.44 7.35 17.73
C SER A 115 -19.52 7.82 16.76
N ILE A 116 -19.67 7.11 15.64
CA ILE A 116 -21.00 6.73 15.14
C ILE A 116 -21.02 5.22 14.94
N GLY A 117 -21.92 4.58 15.70
CA GLY A 117 -22.13 3.14 15.72
C GLY A 117 -22.47 2.57 14.34
N SER A 118 -21.97 1.35 14.13
CA SER A 118 -22.16 0.57 12.91
C SER A 118 -23.64 0.31 12.63
N LYS A 119 -24.11 0.78 11.46
CA LYS A 119 -25.23 0.16 10.74
C LYS A 119 -24.66 -0.43 9.45
N CYS A 120 -24.48 -1.75 9.46
CA CYS A 120 -24.17 -2.52 8.27
C CYS A 120 -25.39 -2.55 7.33
N ALA A 121 -25.21 -2.10 6.09
CA ALA A 121 -26.12 -2.39 4.97
C ALA A 121 -25.33 -3.03 3.81
N ALA A 122 -25.96 -4.02 3.20
CA ALA A 122 -25.41 -5.01 2.26
C ALA A 122 -24.97 -4.44 0.88
N PRO A 123 -24.25 -5.21 0.05
CA PRO A 123 -23.50 -4.69 -1.09
C PRO A 123 -24.33 -4.55 -2.37
N SER A 124 -24.19 -3.41 -3.04
CA SER A 124 -24.60 -3.22 -4.44
C SER A 124 -23.39 -2.79 -5.27
N GLY A 125 -22.99 -3.61 -6.23
CA GLY A 125 -21.92 -3.31 -7.17
C GLY A 125 -22.36 -2.31 -8.25
N GLN A 126 -21.38 -1.66 -8.88
CA GLN A 126 -21.12 -1.73 -10.32
C GLN A 126 -19.90 -0.87 -10.68
N ASN A 127 -19.13 -1.45 -11.60
CA ASN A 127 -17.99 -1.04 -12.38
C ASN A 127 -18.07 0.35 -13.04
N GLU A 128 -16.96 1.11 -12.98
CA GLU A 128 -16.71 2.24 -13.88
C GLU A 128 -15.32 2.19 -14.53
N THR A 129 -15.34 2.55 -15.81
CA THR A 129 -14.26 2.59 -16.79
C THR A 129 -13.37 3.82 -16.58
N LEU A 130 -12.04 3.69 -16.64
CA LEU A 130 -11.14 4.84 -16.61
C LEU A 130 -10.44 5.06 -17.97
N HIS A 131 -10.69 6.25 -18.48
CA HIS A 131 -10.20 6.87 -19.69
C HIS A 131 -8.71 7.25 -19.59
N TRP A 132 -8.03 7.16 -20.73
CA TRP A 132 -6.60 7.19 -20.98
C TRP A 132 -5.91 8.56 -20.78
N PHE A 133 -4.91 8.67 -19.91
CA PHE A 133 -3.94 9.78 -20.01
C PHE A 133 -2.52 9.29 -20.26
N LYS A 134 -1.79 10.17 -20.94
CA LYS A 134 -0.77 9.93 -21.95
C LYS A 134 0.56 9.47 -21.36
N THR A 135 1.26 8.69 -22.18
CA THR A 135 2.60 8.15 -22.00
C THR A 135 3.63 9.25 -21.71
N THR A 136 4.27 9.20 -20.54
CA THR A 136 5.53 9.92 -20.30
C THR A 136 6.52 8.99 -19.58
N GLN A 137 7.78 9.09 -19.97
CA GLN A 137 8.84 8.13 -19.75
C GLN A 137 9.32 8.09 -18.28
N CYS A 138 8.92 7.05 -17.54
CA CYS A 138 9.39 6.80 -16.17
C CYS A 138 10.68 5.95 -16.19
N HIS A 139 11.71 6.39 -15.46
CA HIS A 139 12.96 5.66 -15.28
C HIS A 139 12.81 4.61 -14.17
N ARG A 140 13.22 3.36 -14.46
CA ARG A 140 12.95 2.18 -13.62
C ARG A 140 14.22 1.75 -12.88
N VAL A 141 14.20 1.77 -11.54
CA VAL A 141 15.29 1.25 -10.69
C VAL A 141 14.80 0.07 -9.86
N LYS A 142 15.28 -1.14 -10.22
CA LYS A 142 14.87 -2.42 -9.60
C LYS A 142 15.11 -2.42 -8.10
N MET A 143 14.21 -3.09 -7.37
CA MET A 143 14.45 -3.47 -5.99
C MET A 143 15.65 -4.41 -5.92
N ALA A 144 16.53 -4.15 -4.96
CA ALA A 144 17.62 -5.03 -4.58
C ALA A 144 17.17 -5.90 -3.41
#